data_AF-G5SMY3-F1
#
_entry.id   AF-G5SMY3-F1
#
_cell.length_a   1.000
_cell.length_b   1.000
_cell.length_c   1.000
_cell.angle_alpha   90.00
_cell.angle_beta   90.00
_cell.angle_gamma   90.00
#
_symmetry.space_group_name_H-M   'P 1'
#
loop_
_entity.id
_entity.type
_entity.pdbx_description
1 polymer ?
#
loop_
_entity_poly.entity_id
_entity_poly.type
_entity_poly.pdbx_seq_one_letter_code
_entity_poly.pdbx_strand_id
1 'polypeptide(L)'
;MKGLRKLFRNTGKATSSRTENGYSRYLEAKEIEVRQCVYISKETHGKIKRIVRTLSDGMTIGCYIDNVLKEHIELHRDEINARLRNSSPDLL
;
A
#
# COMPACT_ATOMS: atom_id res chain seq x y z
N MET A 1 15.50 43.41 -33.83
CA MET A 1 15.83 44.26 -32.66
C MET A 1 15.41 43.47 -31.42
N LYS A 2 16.35 42.79 -30.74
CA LYS A 2 17.00 43.21 -29.47
C LYS A 2 16.02 43.77 -28.43
N GLY A 3 15.94 43.11 -27.27
CA GLY A 3 15.40 43.71 -26.03
C GLY A 3 14.50 42.77 -25.21
N LEU A 4 14.99 41.71 -24.54
CA LEU A 4 15.68 41.74 -23.24
C LEU A 4 14.73 41.87 -22.02
N ARG A 5 14.52 40.77 -21.28
CA ARG A 5 14.56 40.64 -19.79
C ARG A 5 14.13 39.22 -19.38
N LYS A 6 15.10 38.33 -19.09
CA LYS A 6 15.64 38.00 -17.75
C LYS A 6 14.70 37.00 -17.02
N LEU A 7 14.97 35.70 -17.16
CA LEU A 7 15.60 34.86 -16.14
C LEU A 7 14.88 34.88 -14.79
N PHE A 8 14.00 33.89 -14.61
CA PHE A 8 13.89 33.19 -13.33
C PHE A 8 13.95 31.69 -13.63
N ARG A 9 15.14 31.11 -13.47
CA ARG A 9 15.25 29.72 -13.07
C ARG A 9 14.80 29.69 -11.62
N ASN A 10 13.72 28.98 -11.33
CA ASN A 10 13.59 28.36 -10.03
C ASN A 10 13.30 26.87 -10.22
N THR A 11 14.35 26.10 -10.00
CA THR A 11 14.34 24.66 -9.75
C THR A 11 13.49 24.40 -8.50
N GLY A 12 12.20 24.13 -8.69
CA GLY A 12 11.29 23.63 -7.66
C GLY A 12 11.28 22.11 -7.67
N LYS A 13 11.94 21.52 -6.67
CA LYS A 13 11.98 20.09 -6.34
C LYS A 13 10.62 19.39 -6.49
N ALA A 14 10.66 18.22 -7.10
CA ALA A 14 9.64 17.16 -6.98
C ALA A 14 9.16 17.02 -5.53
N THR A 15 7.91 17.34 -5.27
CA THR A 15 7.17 16.97 -4.04
C THR A 15 5.66 17.03 -4.30
N SER A 16 5.12 16.17 -5.17
CA SER A 16 3.66 16.07 -5.34
C SER A 16 3.25 14.67 -5.81
N SER A 17 3.33 13.67 -4.94
CA SER A 17 2.69 12.36 -5.22
C SER A 17 2.24 11.56 -4.00
N ARG A 18 2.43 12.06 -2.77
CA ARG A 18 2.03 11.31 -1.56
C ARG A 18 0.53 11.41 -1.24
N THR A 19 -0.22 12.23 -1.98
CA THR A 19 -1.65 12.49 -1.74
C THR A 19 -2.60 11.93 -2.80
N GLU A 20 -2.10 11.42 -3.93
CA GLU A 20 -2.99 10.88 -4.99
C GLU A 20 -3.42 9.43 -4.76
N ASN A 21 -2.70 8.66 -3.94
CA ASN A 21 -2.94 7.23 -3.77
C ASN A 21 -3.36 6.86 -2.34
N GLY A 22 -4.42 7.50 -1.85
CA GLY A 22 -4.98 7.30 -0.51
C GLY A 22 -5.46 5.87 -0.24
N TYR A 23 -6.77 5.65 -0.18
CA TYR A 23 -7.34 4.30 0.01
C TYR A 23 -7.30 3.44 -1.28
N SER A 24 -7.18 4.09 -2.44
CA SER A 24 -7.13 3.45 -3.76
C SER A 24 -6.05 2.40 -3.90
N ARG A 25 -4.91 2.56 -3.21
CA ARG A 25 -3.79 1.60 -3.23
C ARG A 25 -4.16 0.20 -2.75
N TYR A 26 -5.19 0.07 -1.89
CA TYR A 26 -5.69 -1.24 -1.44
C TYR A 26 -6.57 -1.92 -2.48
N LEU A 27 -7.05 -1.15 -3.47
CA LEU A 27 -7.99 -1.58 -4.50
C LEU A 27 -7.29 -1.85 -5.84
N GLU A 28 -5.97 -1.64 -5.92
CA GLU A 28 -5.14 -2.00 -7.07
C GLU A 28 -5.07 -3.53 -7.19
N ALA A 29 -5.62 -4.07 -8.28
CA ALA A 29 -5.52 -5.48 -8.59
C ALA A 29 -4.07 -5.84 -8.92
N LYS A 30 -3.41 -6.52 -7.99
CA LYS A 30 -2.11 -7.16 -8.21
C LYS A 30 -2.32 -8.66 -8.29
N GLU A 31 -1.70 -9.30 -9.28
CA GLU A 31 -1.74 -10.75 -9.37
C GLU A 31 -1.00 -11.36 -8.18
N ILE A 32 -1.61 -12.39 -7.59
CA ILE A 32 -0.98 -13.21 -6.57
C ILE A 32 -0.59 -14.51 -7.26
N GLU A 33 0.70 -14.68 -7.54
CA GLU A 33 1.24 -15.87 -8.22
C GLU A 33 1.06 -17.14 -7.37
N VAL A 34 1.27 -17.04 -6.06
CA VAL A 34 1.14 -18.17 -5.12
C VAL A 34 0.35 -17.75 -3.89
N ARG A 35 -0.74 -18.48 -3.59
CA ARG A 35 -1.65 -18.16 -2.48
C ARG A 35 -1.41 -19.07 -1.28
N GLN A 36 -1.32 -18.48 -0.10
CA GLN A 36 -1.40 -19.16 1.19
C GLN A 36 -2.68 -18.73 1.90
N CYS A 37 -3.47 -19.70 2.38
CA CYS A 37 -4.73 -19.43 3.05
C CYS A 37 -4.49 -19.05 4.52
N VAL A 38 -5.14 -17.98 4.97
CA VAL A 38 -5.19 -17.59 6.38
C VAL A 38 -6.64 -17.54 6.85
N TYR A 39 -6.89 -17.94 8.11
CA TYR A 39 -8.21 -17.84 8.72
C TYR A 39 -8.42 -16.46 9.34
N ILE A 40 -9.60 -15.89 9.13
CA ILE A 40 -10.07 -14.67 9.78
C ILE A 40 -11.49 -14.88 10.30
N SER A 41 -11.93 -14.04 11.23
CA SER A 41 -13.29 -14.14 11.76
C SER A 41 -14.33 -13.92 10.65
N LYS A 42 -15.50 -14.55 10.81
CA LYS A 42 -16.64 -14.40 9.88
C LYS A 42 -17.07 -12.94 9.75
N GLU A 43 -17.03 -12.19 10.84
CA GLU A 43 -17.38 -10.77 10.86
C GLU A 43 -16.39 -9.94 10.03
N THR A 44 -15.09 -10.13 10.25
CA THR A 44 -14.03 -9.43 9.49
C THR A 44 -14.12 -9.77 8.01
N HIS A 45 -14.30 -11.05 7.68
CA HIS A 45 -14.52 -11.48 6.30
C HIS A 45 -15.75 -10.78 5.68
N GLY A 46 -16.85 -10.64 6.43
CA GLY A 46 -18.05 -9.92 5.98
C GLY A 46 -17.80 -8.45 5.67
N LYS A 47 -17.03 -7.75 6.52
CA LYS A 47 -16.63 -6.35 6.31
C LYS A 47 -15.76 -6.21 5.06
N ILE A 48 -14.74 -7.06 4.90
CA ILE A 48 -13.85 -7.06 3.73
C ILE A 48 -14.63 -7.35 2.44
N LYS A 49 -15.52 -8.35 2.47
CA LYS A 49 -16.38 -8.69 1.34
C LYS A 49 -17.21 -7.48 0.88
N ARG A 50 -17.73 -6.69 1.81
CA ARG A 50 -18.49 -5.46 1.49
C ARG A 50 -17.57 -4.41 0.84
N ILE A 51 -16.39 -4.18 1.39
CA ILE A 51 -15.40 -3.23 0.84
C ILE A 51 -15.09 -3.58 -0.61
N VAL A 52 -14.65 -4.82 -0.86
CA VAL A 52 -14.21 -5.27 -2.19
C VAL A 52 -15.35 -5.15 -3.21
N ARG A 53 -16.55 -5.62 -2.86
CA ARG A 53 -17.70 -5.57 -3.77
C ARG A 53 -18.21 -4.16 -4.06
N THR A 54 -18.05 -3.23 -3.13
CA THR A 54 -18.56 -1.87 -3.28
C THR A 54 -17.54 -0.96 -3.96
N LEU A 55 -16.24 -1.17 -3.72
CA LEU A 55 -15.21 -0.20 -4.08
C LEU A 55 -14.24 -0.66 -5.18
N SER A 56 -14.23 -1.94 -5.55
CA SER A 56 -13.32 -2.46 -6.58
C SER A 56 -14.07 -3.01 -7.78
N ASP A 57 -13.42 -2.98 -8.94
CA ASP A 57 -13.91 -3.61 -10.16
C ASP A 57 -13.24 -4.98 -10.34
N GLY A 58 -13.90 -6.04 -9.84
CA GLY A 58 -13.46 -7.42 -10.06
C GLY A 58 -12.32 -7.93 -9.16
N MET A 59 -11.86 -7.16 -8.17
CA MET A 59 -10.82 -7.62 -7.26
C MET A 59 -11.33 -8.75 -6.35
N THR A 60 -10.44 -9.68 -5.99
CA THR A 60 -10.75 -10.74 -5.02
C THR A 60 -10.54 -10.27 -3.58
N ILE A 61 -11.23 -10.93 -2.63
CA ILE A 61 -10.98 -10.74 -1.19
C ILE A 61 -9.49 -11.00 -0.85
N GLY A 62 -8.89 -12.02 -1.46
CA GLY A 62 -7.48 -12.36 -1.26
C GLY A 62 -6.54 -11.24 -1.68
N CYS A 63 -6.75 -10.66 -2.86
CA CYS A 63 -5.95 -9.52 -3.35
C CYS A 63 -6.05 -8.31 -2.41
N TYR A 64 -7.25 -7.97 -1.93
CA TYR A 64 -7.42 -6.87 -0.98
C TYR A 64 -6.65 -7.12 0.33
N ILE A 65 -6.80 -8.32 0.90
CA ILE A 65 -6.11 -8.70 2.14
C ILE A 65 -4.60 -8.65 1.95
N ASP A 66 -4.10 -9.17 0.84
CA ASP A 66 -2.67 -9.16 0.53
C ASP A 66 -2.12 -7.72 0.45
N ASN A 67 -2.82 -6.80 -0.21
CA ASN A 67 -2.43 -5.39 -0.25
C ASN A 67 -2.39 -4.75 1.14
N VAL A 68 -3.41 -5.00 1.97
CA VAL A 68 -3.48 -4.46 3.34
C VAL A 68 -2.35 -5.03 4.21
N LEU A 69 -2.11 -6.34 4.15
CA LEU A 69 -1.08 -7.00 4.96
C LEU A 69 0.33 -6.58 4.52
N LYS A 70 0.59 -6.47 3.22
CA LYS A 70 1.87 -5.97 2.70
C LYS A 70 2.19 -4.58 3.24
N GLU A 71 1.23 -3.67 3.19
CA GLU A 71 1.45 -2.34 3.73
C GLU A 71 1.57 -2.34 5.26
N HIS A 72 0.74 -3.12 5.95
CA HIS A 72 0.86 -3.23 7.41
C HIS A 72 2.25 -3.71 7.84
N ILE A 73 2.79 -4.74 7.19
CA ILE A 73 4.13 -5.25 7.47
C ILE A 73 5.18 -4.18 7.16
N GLU A 74 5.05 -3.46 6.05
CA GLU A 74 6.00 -2.40 5.69
C GLU A 74 5.96 -1.23 6.68
N LEU A 75 4.77 -0.75 7.03
CA LEU A 75 4.57 0.37 7.95
C LEU A 75 5.12 0.07 9.35
N HIS A 76 5.04 -1.18 9.79
CA HIS A 76 5.49 -1.62 11.11
C HIS A 76 6.80 -2.41 11.07
N ARG A 77 7.54 -2.39 9.95
CA ARG A 77 8.73 -3.22 9.73
C ARG A 77 9.73 -3.13 10.88
N ASP A 78 10.12 -1.93 11.28
CA ASP A 78 11.14 -1.75 12.33
C ASP A 78 10.69 -2.29 13.68
N GLU A 79 9.42 -2.09 14.01
CA GLU A 79 8.80 -2.56 15.26
C GLU A 79 8.66 -4.09 15.27
N ILE A 80 8.19 -4.68 14.16
CA ILE A 80 8.12 -6.13 13.98
C ILE A 80 9.53 -6.71 14.10
N ASN A 81 10.50 -6.16 13.38
CA ASN A 81 11.88 -6.65 13.37
C ASN A 81 12.55 -6.53 14.74
N ALA A 82 12.28 -5.46 15.49
CA ALA A 82 12.79 -5.31 16.86
C ALA A 82 12.26 -6.43 17.79
N ARG A 83 10.98 -6.79 17.68
CA ARG A 83 10.40 -7.87 18.49
C ARG A 83 10.84 -9.26 18.02
N LEU A 84 10.97 -9.44 16.71
CA LEU A 84 11.48 -10.68 16.13
C LEU A 84 12.93 -10.90 16.53
N ARG A 85 13.84 -9.92 16.44
CA ARG A 85 15.24 -10.10 16.88
C ARG A 85 15.39 -10.53 18.34
N ASN A 86 14.48 -10.10 19.21
CA ASN A 86 14.45 -10.52 20.61
C ASN A 86 13.90 -11.95 20.81
N SER A 87 13.39 -12.58 19.74
CA SER A 87 12.76 -13.91 19.73
C SER A 87 13.43 -14.91 18.76
N SER A 88 14.01 -14.45 17.65
CA SER A 88 14.94 -15.11 16.70
C SER A 88 15.34 -14.13 15.56
N PRO A 89 16.65 -13.98 15.23
CA PRO A 89 17.16 -12.90 14.38
C PRO A 89 16.86 -12.95 12.86
N ASP A 90 16.28 -14.02 12.31
CA ASP A 90 16.33 -14.29 10.84
C ASP A 90 15.00 -14.12 10.06
N LEU A 91 13.99 -13.41 10.56
CA LEU A 91 12.65 -13.48 9.95
C LEU A 91 12.24 -12.35 8.99
N LEU A 92 12.95 -11.21 8.91
CA LEU A 92 12.60 -10.09 8.02
C LEU A 92 13.78 -9.13 7.76
#